data_AF-S4R2G3-F1
#
_entry.id   AF-S4R2G3-F1
#
_cell.length_a   1.000
_cell.length_b   1.000
_cell.length_c   1.000
_cell.angle_alpha   90.00
_cell.angle_beta   90.00
_cell.angle_gamma   90.00
#
_symmetry.space_group_name_H-M   'P 1'
#
loop_
_entity.id
_entity.type
_entity.pdbx_description
1 polymer ?
#
loop_
_entity_poly.entity_id
_entity_poly.type
_entity_poly.pdbx_seq_one_letter_code
_entity_poly.pdbx_strand_id
1 'polypeptide(L)' 'MSGCRVFIGRLNPAAREKDVERFFKGYGRIRDIDLKRGFGFVGFSV' A
#
# COMPACT_ATOMS: atom_id res chain seq x y z
N MET A 1 12.78 14.03 -6.68
CA MET A 1 11.41 13.62 -6.29
C MET A 1 11.52 12.36 -5.48
N SER A 2 11.63 12.47 -4.16
CA SER A 2 11.65 11.31 -3.28
C SER A 2 10.21 10.91 -3.01
N GLY A 3 9.74 9.82 -3.60
CA GLY A 3 8.43 9.25 -3.29
C GLY A 3 8.51 8.48 -1.97
N CYS A 4 7.50 8.61 -1.11
CA CYS A 4 7.44 7.85 0.13
C CYS A 4 6.83 6.47 -0.15
N ARG A 5 7.63 5.40 -0.03
CA ARG A 5 7.16 4.02 -0.21
C ARG A 5 7.12 3.30 1.13
N VAL A 6 5.95 2.80 1.52
CA VAL A 6 5.68 2.08 2.76
C VAL A 6 5.65 0.59 2.47
N PHE A 7 6.34 -0.21 3.29
CA PHE A 7 6.29 -1.67 3.25
C PHE A 7 5.23 -2.22 4.22
N ILE A 8 4.51 -3.24 3.78
CA ILE A 8 3.50 -3.94 4.58
C ILE A 8 3.87 -5.42 4.66
N GLY A 9 4.24 -5.88 5.84
CA GLY A 9 4.55 -7.29 6.11
C GLY A 9 3.36 -8.07 6.64
N ARG A 10 3.44 -9.41 6.60
CA ARG A 10 2.41 -10.34 7.11
C ARG A 10 1.02 -10.05 6.53
N LEU A 11 0.99 -9.65 5.25
CA LEU A 11 -0.25 -9.35 4.55
C LEU A 11 -1.00 -10.67 4.33
N ASN A 12 -2.30 -10.68 4.66
CA ASN A 12 -3.16 -11.83 4.38
C ASN A 12 -3.10 -12.15 2.87
N PRO A 13 -2.88 -13.41 2.45
CA PRO A 13 -2.88 -13.79 1.04
C PRO A 13 -4.16 -13.41 0.27
N ALA A 14 -5.27 -13.23 0.97
CA ALA A 14 -6.54 -12.79 0.40
C ALA A 14 -6.70 -11.26 0.31
N ALA A 15 -5.78 -10.47 0.88
CA ALA A 15 -5.84 -9.02 0.85
C ALA A 15 -5.72 -8.50 -0.58
N ARG A 16 -6.57 -7.54 -0.93
CA ARG A 16 -6.61 -6.92 -2.25
C ARG A 16 -6.19 -5.48 -2.17
N GLU A 17 -5.84 -4.91 -3.32
CA GLU A 17 -5.46 -3.50 -3.41
C GLU A 17 -6.54 -2.58 -2.84
N LYS A 18 -7.83 -2.91 -3.05
CA LYS A 18 -8.96 -2.17 -2.49
C LYS A 18 -8.98 -2.12 -0.96
N ASP A 19 -8.52 -3.18 -0.29
CA ASP A 19 -8.49 -3.24 1.18
C ASP A 19 -7.39 -2.32 1.70
N VAL A 20 -6.23 -2.37 1.04
CA VAL A 20 -5.08 -1.51 1.33
C VAL A 20 -5.42 -0.05 1.01
N GLU A 21 -6.04 0.22 -0.13
CA GLU A 21 -6.48 1.56 -0.52
C GLU A 21 -7.45 2.14 0.49
N ARG A 22 -8.46 1.37 0.93
CA ARG A 22 -9.41 1.81 1.97
C ARG A 22 -8.73 2.09 3.30
N PHE A 23 -7.76 1.25 3.69
CA PHE A 23 -7.00 1.45 4.93
C PHE A 23 -6.14 2.71 4.87
N PHE A 24 -5.47 2.95 3.74
CA PHE A 24 -4.55 4.08 3.57
C PHE A 24 -5.20 5.38 3.06
N LYS A 25 -6.48 5.36 2.68
CA LYS A 25 -7.22 6.50 2.13
C LYS A 25 -7.17 7.76 3.01
N GLY A 26 -7.03 7.61 4.32
CA GLY A 26 -6.95 8.73 5.27
C GLY A 26 -5.54 9.28 5.53
N TYR A 27 -4.49 8.61 5.06
CA TYR A 27 -3.10 8.97 5.37
C TYR A 27 -2.43 9.84 4.29
N GLY A 28 -3.05 9.97 3.13
CA GLY A 28 -2.54 10.80 2.03
C GLY A 28 -2.96 10.30 0.66
N ARG A 29 -2.43 10.94 -0.38
CA ARG A 29 -2.70 10.54 -1.77
C ARG A 29 -1.87 9.32 -2.14
N ILE A 30 -2.54 8.18 -2.28
CA ILE A 30 -1.94 6.94 -2.77
C ILE A 30 -1.62 7.11 -4.26
N ARG A 31 -0.39 6.75 -4.64
CA ARG A 31 0.11 6.80 -6.02
C ARG A 31 0.09 5.43 -6.66
N ASP A 32 0.63 4.43 -5.97
CA ASP A 32 0.67 3.04 -6.41
C ASP A 32 0.53 2.08 -5.22
N ILE A 33 0.04 0.87 -5.51
CA ILE A 33 -0.02 -0.25 -4.58
C ILE A 33 0.57 -1.45 -5.33
N ASP A 34 1.49 -2.17 -4.70
CA ASP A 34 2.07 -3.42 -5.24
C ASP A 34 1.90 -4.50 -4.17
N LEU A 35 0.97 -5.43 -4.40
CA LEU A 35 0.73 -6.55 -3.49
C LEU A 35 1.38 -7.82 -4.02
N LYS A 36 2.11 -8.50 -3.14
CA LYS A 36 2.70 -9.81 -3.37
C LYS A 36 2.17 -10.80 -2.32
N ARG A 37 2.44 -12.10 -2.51
CA ARG A 37 2.00 -13.12 -1.54
C ARG A 37 2.75 -12.92 -0.22
N GLY A 38 2.02 -12.49 0.81
CA GLY A 38 2.52 -12.33 2.18
C GLY A 38 3.09 -10.94 2.52
N PHE A 39 3.20 -10.03 1.55
CA PHE A 39 3.66 -8.66 1.77
C PHE A 39 3.25 -7.72 0.63
N GLY A 40 3.39 -6.41 0.83
CA GLY A 40 3.13 -5.43 -0.22
C GLY A 40 3.82 -4.10 0.03
N PHE A 41 3.67 -3.19 -0.93
CA PHE A 41 4.16 -1.83 -0.87
C PHE A 41 3.07 -0.84 -1.26
N VAL A 42 3.11 0.34 -0.64
CA VAL A 42 2.23 1.47 -0.99
C VAL A 42 3.10 2.70 -1.20
N GLY A 43 3.02 3.31 -2.38
CA GLY A 43 3.65 4.60 -2.64
C GLY A 43 2.67 5.74 -2.38
N PHE A 44 3.14 6.74 -1.66
CA PHE A 44 2.45 8.00 -1.44
C PHE A 44 3.11 9.13 -2.21
N SER A 45 2.27 10.02 -2.72
CA SER A 45 2.70 11.33 -3.16
C SER A 45 2.63 12.27 -1.96
N VAL A 46 3.79 12.80 -1.56
CA VAL A 46 3.88 13.98 -0.68
C VAL A 46 3.46 15.22 -1.46
#